data_AF-A0A4Z2GE71-F1
#
_entry.id   AF-A0A4Z2GE71-F1
#
_cell.length_a   1.000
_cell.length_b   1.000
_cell.length_c   1.000
_cell.angle_alpha   90.00
_cell.angle_beta   90.00
_cell.angle_gamma   90.00
#
_symmetry.space_group_name_H-M   'P 1'
#
loop_
_entity.id
_entity.type
_entity.pdbx_description
1 polymer ?
#
loop_
_entity_poly.entity_id
_entity_poly.type
_entity_poly.pdbx_seq_one_letter_code
_entity_poly.pdbx_strand_id
1 'polypeptide(L)' 'MSLAALPVLSVVPSRALVDEAFRVAVQNLPPSSPVTLHSLHRSEDEDLWEAFGHYVSDSRGTVSGG' A
#
# COMPACT_ATOMS: atom_id res chain seq x y z
N MET A 1 22.33 -9.15 14.17
CA MET A 1 21.26 -9.35 13.17
C MET A 1 20.06 -8.56 13.65
N SER A 2 19.64 -7.53 12.91
CA SER A 2 18.44 -6.76 13.27
C SER A 2 17.21 -7.63 13.06
N LEU A 3 16.25 -7.61 13.97
CA LEU A 3 14.91 -8.14 13.67
C LEU A 3 14.42 -7.36 12.45
N ALA A 4 14.09 -8.05 11.36
CA ALA A 4 13.45 -7.40 10.22
C ALA A 4 12.09 -6.89 10.71
N ALA A 5 11.89 -5.58 10.71
CA ALA A 5 10.61 -4.99 11.07
C ALA A 5 9.55 -5.47 10.06
N LEU A 6 8.34 -5.75 10.54
CA LEU A 6 7.25 -6.17 9.66
C LEU A 6 6.89 -5.05 8.68
N PRO A 7 6.46 -5.38 7.44
CA PRO A 7 5.95 -4.40 6.51
C PRO A 7 4.81 -3.57 7.12
N VAL A 8 4.85 -2.26 6.90
CA VAL A 8 3.82 -1.34 7.38
C VAL A 8 3.18 -0.63 6.20
N LEU A 9 1.86 -0.79 6.04
CA LEU A 9 1.03 -0.05 5.09
C LEU A 9 0.40 1.15 5.81
N SER A 10 0.56 2.34 5.23
CA SER A 10 0.04 3.60 5.76
C SER A 10 -0.71 4.36 4.67
N VAL A 11 -1.81 5.00 5.06
CA VAL A 11 -2.68 5.77 4.16
C VAL A 11 -3.01 7.11 4.81
N VAL A 12 -2.86 8.22 4.07
CA VAL A 12 -3.14 9.58 4.55
C VAL A 12 -3.87 10.40 3.48
N PRO A 13 -5.03 11.01 3.80
CA PRO A 13 -5.76 10.84 5.05
C PRO A 13 -6.35 9.42 5.15
N SER A 14 -6.50 8.91 6.38
CA SER A 14 -7.10 7.59 6.62
C SER A 14 -8.64 7.60 6.56
N ARG A 15 -9.23 8.80 6.58
CA ARG A 15 -10.65 9.06 6.33
C ARG A 15 -10.71 10.18 5.31
N ALA A 16 -11.27 9.90 4.15
CA ALA A 16 -11.36 10.82 3.02
C ALA A 16 -12.76 10.77 2.43
N LEU A 17 -13.14 11.77 1.66
CA LEU A 17 -14.28 11.65 0.75
C LEU A 17 -13.94 10.69 -0.40
N VAL A 18 -14.95 10.17 -1.09
CA VAL A 18 -14.75 9.26 -2.25
C VAL A 18 -13.93 9.91 -3.37
N ASP A 19 -14.07 11.22 -3.54
CA ASP A 19 -13.39 12.04 -4.54
C ASP A 19 -12.12 12.73 -4.01
N GLU A 20 -11.76 12.51 -2.75
CA GLU A 20 -10.56 13.04 -2.15
C GLU A 20 -9.36 12.11 -2.39
N ALA A 21 -8.30 12.66 -3.00
CA ALA A 21 -7.07 11.91 -3.19
C ALA A 21 -6.41 11.56 -1.84
N PHE A 22 -5.91 10.34 -1.73
CA PHE A 22 -5.13 9.88 -0.58
C PHE A 22 -3.81 9.27 -1.02
N ARG A 23 -2.82 9.32 -0.13
CA ARG A 23 -1.49 8.79 -0.37
C ARG A 23 -1.34 7.45 0.32
N VAL A 24 -0.75 6.49 -0.38
CA VAL A 24 -0.41 5.17 0.14
C VAL A 24 1.10 5.00 0.21
N ALA A 25 1.60 4.53 1.35
CA ALA A 25 3.01 4.17 1.51
C ALA A 25 3.17 2.82 2.23
N VAL A 26 4.11 2.02 1.74
CA VAL A 26 4.55 0.76 2.34
C VAL A 26 6.00 0.91 2.77
N GLN A 27 6.31 0.57 4.02
CA GLN A 27 7.65 0.68 4.60
C GLN A 27 8.10 -0.68 5.15
N ASN A 28 9.38 -0.78 5.51
CA ASN A 28 10.02 -2.00 6.04
C ASN A 28 10.00 -3.19 5.06
N LEU A 29 10.01 -2.92 3.76
CA LEU A 29 10.22 -3.96 2.75
C LEU A 29 11.71 -4.26 2.61
N PRO A 30 12.10 -5.43 2.06
CA PRO A 30 13.45 -5.61 1.56
C PRO A 30 13.76 -4.55 0.48
N PRO A 31 14.96 -3.93 0.45
CA PRO A 31 15.32 -2.97 -0.58
C PRO A 31 15.30 -3.57 -1.99
N SER A 32 14.90 -2.77 -2.99
CA SER A 32 14.86 -3.18 -4.41
C SER A 32 14.05 -4.46 -4.68
N SER A 33 13.02 -4.71 -3.87
CA SER A 33 12.20 -5.91 -3.94
C SER A 33 10.91 -5.64 -4.73
N PRO A 34 10.53 -6.52 -5.68
CA PRO A 34 9.22 -6.45 -6.30
C PRO A 34 8.13 -6.76 -5.26
N VAL A 35 7.05 -5.99 -5.32
CA VAL A 35 5.87 -6.15 -4.47
C VAL A 35 4.61 -5.85 -5.27
N THR A 36 3.49 -6.45 -4.85
CA THR A 36 2.17 -6.17 -5.40
C THR A 36 1.31 -5.54 -4.31
N LEU A 37 0.79 -4.35 -4.55
CA LEU A 37 -0.25 -3.72 -3.73
C LEU A 37 -1.62 -4.16 -4.26
N HIS A 38 -2.47 -4.67 -3.39
CA HIS A 38 -3.82 -5.11 -3.72
C HIS A 38 -4.82 -4.25 -2.97
N SER A 39 -5.70 -3.55 -3.70
CA SER A 39 -6.83 -2.82 -3.16
C SER A 39 -8.09 -3.66 -3.35
N LEU A 40 -8.84 -3.86 -2.26
CA LEU A 40 -10.10 -4.59 -2.25
C LEU A 40 -11.19 -3.73 -1.63
N HIS A 41 -12.27 -3.50 -2.36
CA HIS A 41 -13.46 -2.83 -1.87
C HIS A 41 -14.64 -3.81 -1.93
N ARG A 42 -15.35 -3.93 -0.81
CA ARG A 42 -16.60 -4.67 -0.71
C ARG A 42 -17.71 -3.66 -0.49
N SER A 43 -18.68 -3.66 -1.40
CA SER A 43 -19.85 -2.78 -1.31
C SER A 43 -20.85 -3.26 -0.25
N GLU A 44 -21.89 -2.47 -0.01
CA GLU A 44 -22.99 -2.84 0.90
C GLU A 44 -23.82 -4.01 0.36
N ASP A 45 -23.87 -4.20 -0.96
CA ASP A 45 -24.56 -5.30 -1.65
C ASP A 45 -23.69 -6.55 -1.81
N GLU A 46 -22.51 -6.58 -1.15
CA GLU A 46 -21.55 -7.68 -1.17
C GLU A 46 -20.76 -7.87 -2.48
N ASP A 47 -20.90 -6.96 -3.44
CA ASP A 47 -20.04 -6.93 -4.62
C ASP A 47 -18.59 -6.60 -4.26
N LEU A 48 -17.66 -7.31 -4.89
CA LEU A 48 -16.22 -7.15 -4.70
C LEU A 48 -15.59 -6.44 -5.91
N TRP A 49 -14.83 -5.39 -5.63
CA TRP A 49 -14.03 -4.64 -6.59
C TRP A 49 -12.56 -4.72 -6.19
N GLU A 50 -11.70 -5.15 -7.10
CA GLU A 50 -10.27 -5.32 -6.85
C GLU A 50 -9.41 -4.56 -7.86
N ALA A 51 -8.25 -4.11 -7.40
CA ALA A 51 -7.22 -3.48 -8.23
C ALA A 51 -5.82 -3.85 -7.75
N PHE A 52 -4.90 -4.04 -8.69
CA PHE A 52 -3.51 -4.43 -8.42
C PHE A 52 -2.54 -3.40 -8.97
N GLY A 53 -1.55 -3.02 -8.16
CA GLY A 53 -0.41 -2.21 -8.56
C GLY A 53 0.90 -2.95 -8.31
N HIS A 54 1.78 -3.02 -9.31
CA HIS A 54 3.08 -3.67 -9.21
C HIS A 54 4.17 -2.63 -9.03
N TYR A 55 4.96 -2.77 -7.97
CA TYR A 55 6.00 -1.81 -7.59
C TYR A 55 7.30 -2.53 -7.25
N VAL A 56 8.38 -1.75 -7.21
CA VAL A 56 9.65 -2.17 -6.65
C VAL A 56 9.99 -1.20 -5.52
N SER A 57 10.33 -1.71 -4.35
CA SER A 57 10.74 -0.85 -3.22
C SER A 57 12.03 -0.10 -3.55
N ASP A 58 12.17 1.09 -2.98
CA ASP A 58 13.40 1.87 -3.09
C ASP A 58 14.56 1.24 -2.28
N SER A 59 15.71 1.90 -2.29
CA SER A 59 16.90 1.47 -1.54
C SER A 59 16.71 1.45 -0.02
N ARG A 60 15.64 2.08 0.49
CA ARG A 60 15.27 2.09 1.90
C ARG A 60 14.16 1.08 2.22
N GLY A 61 13.72 0.29 1.25
CA GLY A 61 12.61 -0.64 1.46
C GLY A 61 11.25 0.06 1.54
N THR A 62 11.08 1.18 0.83
CA THR A 62 9.84 1.96 0.79
C THR A 62 9.20 1.93 -0.60
N VAL A 63 7.87 1.80 -0.66
CA VAL A 63 7.04 2.15 -1.82
C VAL A 63 6.13 3.29 -1.41
N SER A 64 6.08 4.38 -2.17
CA SER A 64 5.15 5.48 -1.91
C SER A 64 4.54 5.98 -3.23
N GLY A 65 3.21 5.98 -3.32
CA GLY A 65 2.48 6.66 -4.39
C GLY A 65 2.34 8.15 -4.09
N GLY A 66 2.40 8.97 -5.14
CA GLY A 66 2.05 10.38 -5.12
C GLY A 66 0.55 10.55 -5.12
#